data_AF-A7VCI4-F1
#
_entry.id   AF-A7VCI4-F1
#
_cell.length_a   1.000
_cell.length_b   1.000
_cell.length_c   1.000
_cell.angle_alpha   90.00
_cell.angle_beta   90.00
_cell.angle_gamma   90.00
#
_symmetry.space_group_name_H-M   'P 1'
#
loop_
_entity.id
_entity.type
_entity.pdbx_description
1 polymer ?
#
loop_
_entity_poly.entity_id
_entity_poly.type
_entity_poly.pdbx_seq_one_letter_code
_entity_poly.pdbx_strand_id
1 'polypeptide(L)'
;MRMIKDMIIKRIAELKNEIHEIEMLEKTLPKEELICAKNGKGHKWYLKNAGKSIYLPKKERHLAEKLAMKKYYMLRKKRFNVRA
;
A
#
# COMPACT_ATOMS: atom_id res chain seq x y z
N MET A 1 -19.19 23.50 -21.58
CA MET A 1 -19.01 22.03 -21.77
C MET A 1 -17.56 21.59 -22.06
N ARG A 2 -16.63 22.48 -22.47
CA ARG A 2 -15.21 22.14 -22.76
C ARG A 2 -14.36 21.92 -21.49
N MET A 3 -14.49 22.80 -20.49
CA MET A 3 -13.69 22.71 -19.24
C MET A 3 -13.88 21.42 -18.43
N ILE A 4 -15.10 20.90 -18.34
CA ILE A 4 -15.36 19.64 -17.60
C ILE A 4 -14.67 18.46 -18.29
N LYS A 5 -14.70 18.43 -19.63
CA LYS A 5 -14.02 17.38 -20.41
C LYS A 5 -12.51 17.42 -20.18
N ASP A 6 -11.92 18.62 -20.16
CA ASP A 6 -10.48 18.79 -19.93
C ASP A 6 -10.09 18.39 -18.49
N MET A 7 -10.92 18.73 -17.49
CA MET A 7 -10.73 18.28 -16.11
C MET A 7 -10.79 16.76 -15.98
N ILE A 8 -11.74 16.12 -16.67
CA ILE A 8 -11.86 14.65 -16.69
C ILE A 8 -10.63 14.03 -17.35
N ILE A 9 -10.17 14.54 -18.50
CA ILE A 9 -8.98 14.05 -19.19
C ILE A 9 -7.74 14.18 -18.29
N LYS A 10 -7.54 15.34 -17.66
CA LYS A 10 -6.45 15.55 -16.71
C LYS A 10 -6.52 14.55 -15.57
N ARG A 11 -7.70 14.33 -15.00
CA ARG A 11 -7.88 13.39 -13.90
C ARG A 11 -7.58 11.95 -14.31
N ILE A 12 -7.97 11.54 -15.52
CA ILE A 12 -7.64 10.21 -16.06
C ILE A 12 -6.12 10.05 -16.20
N ALA A 13 -5.41 11.07 -16.69
CA ALA A 13 -3.95 11.03 -16.82
C ALA A 13 -3.26 10.90 -15.45
N GLU A 14 -3.68 11.68 -14.45
CA GLU A 14 -3.17 11.59 -13.08
C GLU A 14 -3.36 10.18 -12.49
N LEU A 15 -4.54 9.59 -12.68
CA LEU A 15 -4.85 8.24 -12.18
C LEU A 15 -4.02 7.17 -12.89
N LYS A 16 -3.78 7.30 -14.20
CA LYS A 16 -2.92 6.38 -14.95
C LYS A 16 -1.47 6.44 -14.45
N ASN A 17 -0.94 7.64 -14.22
CA ASN A 17 0.41 7.82 -13.68
C ASN A 17 0.52 7.21 -12.27
N GLU A 18 -0.47 7.45 -11.42
CA GLU A 18 -0.50 6.88 -10.08
C GLU A 18 -0.52 5.33 -10.10
N ILE A 19 -1.31 4.72 -10.98
CA ILE A 19 -1.31 3.26 -11.14
C ILE A 19 0.08 2.77 -11.57
N HIS A 20 0.71 3.44 -12.52
CA HIS A 20 2.05 3.09 -13.00
C HIS A 20 3.10 3.20 -11.90
N GLU A 21 3.08 4.28 -11.11
CA GLU A 21 4.00 4.46 -9.97
C GLU A 21 3.82 3.35 -8.92
N ILE A 22 2.57 2.99 -8.60
CA ILE A 22 2.28 1.88 -7.70
C ILE A 22 2.86 0.56 -8.25
N GLU A 23 2.67 0.26 -9.53
CA GLU A 23 3.20 -0.95 -10.17
C GLU A 23 4.73 -1.02 -10.13
N MET A 24 5.40 0.13 -10.27
CA MET A 24 6.86 0.20 -10.16
C MET A 24 7.33 0.01 -8.71
N LEU A 25 6.62 0.60 -7.75
CA LEU A 25 6.92 0.43 -6.32
C LEU A 25 6.70 -1.02 -5.88
N GLU A 26 5.64 -1.68 -6.34
CA GLU A 26 5.35 -3.10 -6.03
C GLU A 26 6.53 -4.02 -6.32
N LYS A 27 7.32 -3.75 -7.36
CA LYS A 27 8.51 -4.54 -7.72
C LYS A 27 9.66 -4.41 -6.72
N THR A 28 9.69 -3.34 -5.94
CA THR A 28 10.78 -3.03 -4.98
C THR A 28 10.40 -3.33 -3.52
N LEU A 29 9.13 -3.59 -3.26
CA LEU A 29 8.61 -3.80 -1.91
C LEU A 29 8.83 -5.26 -1.45
N PRO A 30 9.06 -5.48 -0.13
CA PRO A 30 9.27 -6.81 0.43
C PRO A 30 8.07 -7.73 0.16
N LYS A 31 8.31 -9.05 0.02
CA LYS A 31 7.25 -10.03 -0.30
C LYS A 31 6.31 -10.27 0.88
N GLU A 32 6.81 -10.08 2.09
CA GLU A 32 6.11 -10.29 3.35
C GLU A 32 4.97 -9.29 3.58
N GLU A 33 4.15 -9.55 4.60
CA GLU A 33 3.03 -8.70 5.00
C GLU A 33 3.21 -8.18 6.43
N LEU A 34 2.75 -6.95 6.67
CA LEU A 34 2.66 -6.41 8.03
C LEU A 34 1.32 -6.79 8.67
N ILE A 35 1.40 -7.40 9.85
CA ILE A 35 0.29 -7.56 10.78
C ILE A 35 0.45 -6.52 11.88
N CYS A 36 -0.60 -5.74 12.13
CA CYS A 36 -0.71 -4.86 13.28
C CYS A 36 -1.76 -5.44 14.24
N ALA A 37 -1.33 -5.81 15.45
CA ALA A 37 -2.21 -6.34 16.49
C ALA A 37 -2.31 -5.35 17.66
N LYS A 38 -3.52 -5.10 18.15
CA LYS A 38 -3.73 -4.27 19.36
C LYS A 38 -3.16 -4.99 20.57
N ASN A 39 -2.42 -4.26 21.41
CA ASN A 39 -1.82 -4.78 22.63
C ASN A 39 -2.00 -3.75 23.75
N GLY A 40 -3.14 -3.84 24.44
CA GLY A 40 -3.55 -2.85 25.44
C GLY A 40 -3.71 -1.46 24.82
N LYS A 41 -2.95 -0.48 25.34
CA LYS A 41 -2.89 0.89 24.81
C LYS A 41 -2.02 1.05 23.55
N GLY A 42 -1.25 0.02 23.19
CA GLY A 42 -0.31 0.05 22.07
C GLY A 42 -0.65 -0.91 20.95
N HIS A 43 0.27 -1.03 19.99
CA HIS A 43 0.21 -2.01 18.91
C HIS A 43 1.51 -2.82 18.85
N LYS A 44 1.38 -4.11 18.53
CA LYS A 44 2.49 -4.98 18.16
C LYS A 44 2.50 -5.18 16.65
N TRP A 45 3.69 -5.21 16.08
CA TRP A 45 3.90 -5.48 14.66
C TRP A 45 4.44 -6.88 14.49
N TYR A 46 3.96 -7.58 13.47
CA TYR A 46 4.47 -8.88 13.08
C TYR A 46 4.70 -8.92 11.58
N LEU A 47 5.81 -9.55 11.20
CA LEU A 47 6.13 -9.91 9.83
C LEU A 47 5.47 -11.26 9.53
N LYS A 48 4.54 -11.29 8.58
CA LYS A 48 3.96 -12.53 8.09
C LYS A 48 4.75 -13.02 6.89
N ASN A 49 5.32 -14.20 7.01
CA ASN A 49 6.08 -14.86 5.94
C ASN A 49 5.72 -16.34 5.89
N ALA A 50 5.29 -16.83 4.73
CA ALA A 50 4.98 -18.25 4.47
C ALA A 50 4.16 -18.94 5.58
N GLY A 51 3.10 -18.28 6.07
CA GLY A 51 2.21 -18.80 7.11
C GLY A 51 2.71 -18.64 8.55
N LYS A 52 3.95 -18.19 8.76
CA LYS A 52 4.49 -17.85 10.09
C LYS A 52 4.39 -16.35 10.34
N SER A 53 4.21 -15.98 11.60
CA SER A 53 4.21 -14.59 12.06
C SER A 53 5.34 -14.38 13.06
N ILE A 54 6.28 -13.50 12.72
CA ILE A 54 7.46 -13.20 13.56
C ILE A 54 7.27 -11.79 14.14
N TYR A 55 7.49 -11.64 15.45
CA TYR A 55 7.41 -10.33 16.08
C TYR A 55 8.44 -9.37 15.47
N LEU A 56 7.98 -8.19 15.08
CA LEU A 56 8.80 -7.16 14.50
C LEU A 56 9.08 -6.08 15.56
N PRO A 57 10.30 -6.04 16.13
CA PRO A 57 10.62 -5.14 17.23
C PRO A 57 10.71 -3.68 16.74
N LYS A 58 10.57 -2.72 17.66
CA LYS A 58 10.60 -1.28 17.34
C LYS A 58 11.86 -0.82 16.59
N LYS A 59 13.00 -1.50 16.78
CA LYS A 59 14.24 -1.22 16.02
C LYS A 59 14.09 -1.44 14.52
N GLU A 60 13.19 -2.34 14.11
CA GLU A 60 12.85 -2.62 12.70
C GLU A 60 11.73 -1.70 12.17
N ARG A 61 11.53 -0.53 12.79
CA ARG A 61 10.47 0.43 12.39
C ARG A 61 10.51 0.75 10.89
N HIS A 62 11.69 0.89 10.32
CA HIS A 62 11.84 1.18 8.89
C HIS A 62 11.25 0.07 7.99
N LEU A 63 11.41 -1.20 8.40
CA LEU A 63 10.79 -2.34 7.71
C LEU A 63 9.27 -2.32 7.90
N ALA A 64 8.78 -1.99 9.11
CA ALA A 64 7.35 -1.84 9.37
C ALA A 64 6.72 -0.77 8.47
N GLU A 65 7.37 0.39 8.32
CA GLU A 65 6.92 1.49 7.47
C GLU A 65 6.87 1.08 5.98
N LYS A 66 7.91 0.39 5.49
CA LYS A 66 7.92 -0.16 4.12
C LYS A 66 6.76 -1.13 3.88
N LEU A 67 6.50 -2.04 4.81
CA LEU A 67 5.40 -3.01 4.69
C LEU A 67 4.02 -2.33 4.82
N ALA A 68 3.89 -1.31 5.66
CA ALA A 68 2.67 -0.51 5.77
C ALA A 68 2.39 0.24 4.46
N MET A 69 3.42 0.83 3.86
CA MET A 69 3.34 1.52 2.58
C MET A 69 2.94 0.56 1.45
N LYS A 70 3.52 -0.65 1.41
CA LYS A 70 3.06 -1.73 0.52
C LYS A 70 1.57 -2.01 0.69
N LYS A 71 1.11 -2.22 1.93
CA LYS A 71 -0.31 -2.51 2.21
C LYS A 71 -1.23 -1.39 1.72
N TYR A 72 -0.83 -0.13 1.93
CA TYR A 72 -1.57 1.03 1.43
C TYR A 72 -1.68 1.02 -0.10
N TYR A 73 -0.58 0.86 -0.82
CA TYR A 73 -0.59 0.86 -2.29
C TYR A 73 -1.40 -0.30 -2.87
N MET A 74 -1.30 -1.50 -2.29
CA MET A 74 -2.13 -2.65 -2.69
C MET A 74 -3.62 -2.37 -2.54
N LEU A 75 -4.04 -1.73 -1.43
CA LEU A 75 -5.42 -1.33 -1.22
C LEU A 75 -5.86 -0.22 -2.19
N ARG A 76 -4.98 0.74 -2.45
CA ARG A 76 -5.23 1.84 -3.40
C ARG A 76 -5.41 1.31 -4.83
N LYS A 77 -4.54 0.39 -5.26
CA LYS A 77 -4.65 -0.33 -6.53
C LYS A 77 -5.94 -1.15 -6.62
N LYS A 78 -6.27 -1.91 -5.57
CA LYS A 78 -7.53 -2.67 -5.50
C LYS A 78 -8.74 -1.77 -5.70
N ARG A 79 -8.76 -0.58 -5.07
CA ARG A 79 -9.85 0.41 -5.23
C ARG A 79 -10.06 0.85 -6.69
N PHE A 80 -9.02 0.88 -7.51
CA PHE A 80 -9.15 1.16 -8.94
C PHE A 80 -9.78 -0.02 -9.70
N ASN A 81 -9.47 -1.26 -9.30
CA ASN A 81 -9.98 -2.48 -9.96
C ASN A 81 -11.40 -2.90 -9.55
N VAL A 82 -11.93 -2.52 -8.39
CA VAL A 82 -13.30 -2.89 -7.95
C VAL A 82 -14.41 -2.10 -8.69
N ARG A 83 -14.08 -1.41 -9.78
CA ARG A 83 -15.03 -0.58 -10.57
C ARG A 83 -15.04 -0.91 -12.06
N ALA A 84 -14.37 -2.00 -12.46
CA ALA A 84 -14.43 -2.55 -13.82
C ALA A 84 -15.46 -3.68 -13.88
#